data_AF-A0A972NQS4-F1
#
_entry.id   AF-A0A972NQS4-F1
#
_cell.length_a   1.000
_cell.length_b   1.000
_cell.length_c   1.000
_cell.angle_alpha   90.00
_cell.angle_beta   90.00
_cell.angle_gamma   90.00
#
_symmetry.space_group_name_H-M   'P 1'
#
loop_
_entity.id
_entity.type
_entity.pdbx_description
1 polymer ?
#
loop_
_entity_poly.entity_id
_entity_poly.type
_entity_poly.pdbx_seq_one_letter_code
_entity_poly.pdbx_strand_id
1 'polypeptide(L)' 'MNAATAVAPAVGFRKETDSTGVVNVPADKLWGAQAQRSLEHFSIGGDLMPREIYYR' A
#
# COMPACT_ATOMS: atom_id res chain seq x y z
N MET A 1 -9.96 -30.62 8.93
CA MET A 1 -8.69 -30.48 8.19
C MET A 1 -8.77 -29.12 7.49
N ASN A 2 -7.79 -28.24 7.76
CA ASN A 2 -7.82 -26.77 7.72
C ASN A 2 -8.80 -26.09 6.75
N ALA A 3 -9.73 -25.32 7.32
CA ALA A 3 -10.40 -24.25 6.62
C ALA A 3 -9.33 -23.23 6.20
N ALA A 4 -9.15 -23.06 4.89
CA ALA A 4 -8.34 -21.98 4.34
C ALA A 4 -8.97 -20.67 4.83
N THR A 5 -8.26 -19.97 5.72
CA THR A 5 -8.60 -18.60 6.13
C THR A 5 -8.51 -17.72 4.90
N ALA A 6 -9.62 -17.58 4.18
CA ALA A 6 -9.80 -16.51 3.23
C ALA A 6 -9.74 -15.21 4.05
N VAL A 7 -8.57 -14.57 4.09
CA VAL A 7 -8.44 -13.19 4.57
C VAL A 7 -9.34 -12.37 3.67
N ALA A 8 -10.52 -12.02 4.17
CA ALA A 8 -11.37 -11.03 3.52
C ALA A 8 -10.50 -9.79 3.26
N PRO A 9 -10.62 -9.12 2.10
CA PRO A 9 -9.89 -7.88 1.89
C PRO A 9 -10.23 -6.96 3.06
N ALA A 10 -9.23 -6.54 3.82
CA ALA A 10 -9.45 -5.69 4.97
C ALA A 10 -10.05 -4.37 4.46
N VAL A 11 -11.36 -4.20 4.64
CA VAL A 11 -12.08 -3.00 4.24
C VAL A 11 -11.79 -1.93 5.30
N GLY A 12 -11.05 -0.89 4.91
CA GLY A 12 -10.75 0.24 5.79
C GLY A 12 -9.39 0.87 5.53
N PHE A 13 -9.01 1.82 6.39
CA PHE A 13 -7.71 2.46 6.37
C PHE A 13 -6.98 2.19 7.69
N ARG A 14 -5.69 1.88 7.61
CA ARG A 14 -4.74 1.86 8.73
C ARG A 14 -4.09 3.23 8.81
N LYS A 15 -4.06 3.83 10.00
CA LYS A 15 -3.30 5.06 10.24
C LYS A 15 -1.85 4.68 10.47
N GLU A 16 -0.97 5.14 9.61
CA GLU A 16 0.48 5.02 9.80
C GLU A 16 1.11 6.39 9.99
N THR A 17 2.23 6.44 10.70
CA THR A 17 2.95 7.68 11.00
C THR A 17 4.36 7.59 10.46
N ASP A 18 4.77 8.61 9.71
CA ASP A 18 6.16 8.84 9.31
C ASP A 18 6.73 10.09 10.02
N SER A 19 7.97 10.47 9.72
CA SER A 19 8.59 11.68 10.27
C SER A 19 7.86 12.98 9.89
N THR A 20 6.96 12.94 8.91
CA THR A 20 6.23 14.09 8.37
C THR A 20 4.79 14.16 8.90
N GLY A 21 4.28 13.08 9.49
CA GLY A 21 2.98 13.05 10.17
C GLY A 21 2.20 11.75 9.95
N VAL A 22 0.89 11.83 10.19
CA VAL A 22 -0.04 10.68 10.03
C VAL A 22 -0.57 10.62 8.60
N VAL A 23 -0.63 9.41 8.04
CA VAL A 23 -1.18 9.11 6.71
C VAL A 23 -2.12 7.90 6.78
N ASN A 24 -3.18 7.92 5.97
CA ASN A 24 -4.16 6.84 5.89
C ASN A 24 -3.74 5.85 4.78
N VAL A 25 -3.27 4.67 5.19
CA VAL A 25 -2.89 3.59 4.27
C VAL A 25 -4.05 2.63 4.12
N PRO A 26 -4.50 2.26 2.91
CA PRO A 26 -5.56 1.27 2.75
C PRO A 26 -5.19 -0.07 3.38
N ALA A 27 -6.13 -0.68 4.11
CA ALA A 27 -5.87 -1.90 4.86
C ALA A 27 -5.67 -3.14 3.97
N ASP A 28 -6.06 -3.06 2.69
CA ASP A 28 -5.84 -4.08 1.66
C ASP A 28 -4.43 -4.01 1.04
N LYS A 29 -3.58 -3.04 1.44
CA LYS A 29 -2.24 -2.83 0.89
C LYS A 29 -1.15 -3.18 1.91
N LEU A 30 -0.08 -3.77 1.38
CA LEU A 30 1.08 -4.20 2.16
C LEU A 30 2.17 -3.12 2.30
N TRP A 31 2.01 -1.97 1.63
CA TRP A 31 2.93 -0.84 1.77
C TRP A 31 2.61 0.01 2.99
N GLY A 32 3.55 0.86 3.42
CA GLY A 32 3.40 1.72 4.60
C GLY A 32 3.32 3.22 4.28
N ALA A 33 3.51 4.05 5.32
CA ALA A 33 3.33 5.49 5.29
C ALA A 33 4.13 6.21 4.18
N GLN A 34 5.42 5.90 4.05
CA GLN A 34 6.30 6.56 3.08
C GLN A 34 5.85 6.30 1.63
N ALA A 35 5.47 5.05 1.33
CA ALA A 35 5.00 4.67 0.00
C ALA A 35 3.64 5.32 -0.31
N GLN A 36 2.73 5.36 0.68
CA GLN A 36 1.44 6.04 0.55
C GLN A 36 1.61 7.54 0.28
N ARG A 37 2.50 8.22 1.01
CA ARG A 37 2.82 9.64 0.77
C ARG A 37 3.47 9.84 -0.59
N SER A 38 4.34 8.92 -1.02
CA SER A 38 4.92 8.98 -2.37
C SER A 38 3.84 8.90 -3.45
N LEU A 39 2.87 8.00 -3.30
CA LEU A 39 1.72 7.95 -4.21
C LEU A 39 0.92 9.26 -4.19
N GLU A 40 0.65 9.85 -3.03
CA GLU A 40 -0.09 11.12 -2.96
C GLU A 40 0.63 12.30 -3.63
N HIS A 41 1.96 12.38 -3.52
CA HIS A 41 2.74 13.51 -4.02
C HIS A 41 3.36 13.30 -5.41
N PHE A 42 3.58 12.05 -5.82
CA PHE A 42 4.26 11.68 -7.06
C PHE A 42 3.38 10.84 -8.01
N SER A 43 2.05 10.88 -7.86
CA SER A 43 1.10 10.35 -8.88
C SER A 43 1.07 11.25 -10.13
N ILE A 44 2.22 11.43 -10.78
CA ILE A 44 2.37 12.24 -12.00
C ILE A 44 2.59 11.29 -13.17
N GLY A 45 1.60 11.18 -14.05
CA GLY A 45 1.61 10.26 -15.19
C GLY A 45 1.04 8.88 -14.85
N GLY A 46 0.41 8.23 -15.84
CA GLY A 46 -0.19 6.89 -15.70
C GLY A 46 0.81 5.74 -15.87
N ASP A 47 2.09 6.05 -16.03
CA ASP A 47 3.14 5.04 -16.21
C ASP A 47 3.50 4.43 -14.86
N LEU A 48 2.97 3.23 -14.64
CA LEU A 48 3.35 2.37 -13.53
C LEU A 48 4.74 1.79 -13.79
N MET A 49 5.51 1.55 -12.71
CA MET A 49 6.81 0.89 -12.86
C MET A 49 6.66 -0.47 -13.58
N PRO A 50 7.46 -0.73 -14.62
CA PRO A 50 7.37 -1.97 -15.37
C PRO A 50 7.64 -3.16 -14.46
N ARG A 51 6.82 -4.22 -14.60
CA ARG A 51 6.87 -5.42 -13.75
C ARG A 51 8.23 -6.12 -13.74
N GLU A 52 9.05 -5.91 -14.76
CA GLU A 52 10.39 -6.47 -14.91
C GLU A 52 11.38 -6.01 -13.81
N ILE A 53 11.14 -4.84 -13.20
CA ILE A 53 12.01 -4.31 -12.13
C ILE A 53 11.80 -5.04 -10.79
N TYR A 54 10.62 -5.62 -10.54
CA TYR A 54 10.27 -6.23 -9.25
C TYR A 54 10.79 -7.66 -9.04
N TYR A 55 11.18 -8.36 -10.11
CA TYR A 55 11.49 -9.81 -10.08
C TYR A 55 12.98 -10.15 -10.27
N ARG A 56 13.88 -9.18 -10.19
CA ARG A 56 15.32 -9.44 -10.28
C ARG A 56 15.92 -9.92 -8.96
#